data_AF-A0A2E9A0L0-F1
#
_entry.id   AF-A0A2E9A0L0-F1
#
_cell.length_a   1.000
_cell.length_b   1.000
_cell.length_c   1.000
_cell.angle_alpha   90.00
_cell.angle_beta   90.00
_cell.angle_gamma   90.00
#
_symmetry.space_group_name_H-M   'P 1'
#
loop_
_entity.id
_entity.type
_entity.pdbx_description
1 polymer ?
#
loop_
_entity_poly.entity_id
_entity_poly.type
_entity_poly.pdbx_seq_one_letter_code
_entity_poly.pdbx_strand_id
1 'polypeptide(L)'
;MKYSMFIGRWQPWHKGHRWLIDQRLNDNKNVLICIRDMETDENNPYTSSEVKSNVEKELNDLILSQRVKVIIIPDIESVNYGRGVGYNIIEHIPPESIKKISATRIREKQKK
;
A
#
# COMPACT_ATOMS: atom_id res chain seq x y z
N MET A 1 13.47 -15.23 4.23
CA MET A 1 12.60 -14.20 4.86
C MET A 1 11.32 -14.08 4.03
N LYS A 2 10.13 -14.06 4.66
CA LYS A 2 8.82 -14.01 3.95
C LYS A 2 8.16 -12.65 4.14
N TYR A 3 7.44 -12.16 3.13
CA TYR A 3 6.74 -10.87 3.14
C TYR A 3 5.24 -11.07 2.90
N SER A 4 4.41 -10.23 3.53
CA SER A 4 2.99 -10.10 3.24
C SER A 4 2.81 -9.02 2.18
N MET A 5 2.28 -9.40 1.01
CA MET A 5 2.18 -8.51 -0.14
C MET A 5 0.89 -7.70 -0.12
N PHE A 6 1.00 -6.40 -0.37
CA PHE A 6 -0.11 -5.48 -0.57
C PHE A 6 0.07 -4.75 -1.89
N ILE A 7 -0.95 -4.78 -2.74
CA ILE A 7 -0.93 -4.11 -4.05
C ILE A 7 -1.93 -2.96 -4.02
N GLY A 8 -1.51 -1.79 -4.47
CA GLY A 8 -2.37 -0.62 -4.46
C GLY A 8 -1.85 0.52 -5.33
N ARG A 9 -2.69 1.55 -5.41
CA ARG A 9 -2.38 2.82 -6.10
C ARG A 9 -1.65 3.79 -5.17
N TRP A 10 -2.08 3.83 -3.90
CA TRP A 10 -1.48 4.64 -2.82
C TRP A 10 -1.46 6.16 -3.11
N GLN A 11 -2.55 6.70 -3.66
CA GLN A 11 -2.66 8.04 -4.25
C GLN A 11 -3.53 9.04 -3.43
N PRO A 12 -3.06 9.66 -2.32
CA PRO A 12 -1.76 9.53 -1.69
C PRO A 12 -1.74 8.49 -0.57
N TRP A 13 -0.55 8.25 0.01
CA TRP A 13 -0.41 7.55 1.28
C TRP A 13 -1.24 8.22 2.39
N HIS A 14 -1.84 7.41 3.27
CA HIS A 14 -2.69 7.93 4.35
C HIS A 14 -2.86 6.91 5.49
N LYS A 15 -3.47 7.34 6.61
CA LYS A 15 -3.66 6.51 7.82
C LYS A 15 -4.41 5.19 7.59
N GLY A 16 -5.37 5.15 6.66
CA GLY A 16 -6.01 3.89 6.26
C GLY A 16 -5.03 2.85 5.67
N HIS A 17 -4.08 3.29 4.83
CA HIS A 17 -3.02 2.43 4.30
C HIS A 17 -2.09 1.95 5.41
N ARG A 18 -1.71 2.86 6.34
CA ARG A 18 -0.91 2.52 7.51
C ARG A 18 -1.57 1.45 8.37
N TRP A 19 -2.86 1.63 8.69
CA TRP A 19 -3.64 0.65 9.45
C TRP A 19 -3.62 -0.74 8.81
N LEU A 20 -3.73 -0.80 7.47
CA LEU A 20 -3.76 -2.04 6.72
C LEU A 20 -2.43 -2.80 6.83
N ILE A 21 -1.30 -2.12 6.62
CA ILE A 21 0.02 -2.78 6.74
C ILE A 21 0.36 -3.14 8.20
N ASP A 22 -0.11 -2.35 9.17
CA ASP A 22 0.11 -2.60 10.59
C ASP A 22 -0.50 -3.93 11.05
N GLN A 23 -1.57 -4.43 10.39
CA GLN A 23 -2.13 -5.75 10.70
C GLN A 23 -1.09 -6.87 10.57
N ARG A 24 -0.14 -6.74 9.63
CA ARG A 24 0.92 -7.74 9.44
C ARG A 24 2.16 -7.42 10.27
N LEU A 25 2.47 -6.13 10.44
CA LEU A 25 3.61 -5.71 11.25
C LEU A 25 3.42 -6.07 12.73
N ASN A 26 2.21 -5.94 13.26
CA ASN A 26 1.84 -6.31 14.63
C ASN A 26 1.95 -7.82 14.88
N ASP A 27 1.71 -8.65 13.85
CA ASP A 27 1.96 -10.10 13.87
C ASP A 27 3.45 -10.46 13.71
N ASN A 28 4.33 -9.46 13.84
CA ASN A 28 5.78 -9.55 13.62
C ASN A 28 6.15 -10.13 12.23
N LYS A 29 5.34 -9.83 11.21
CA LYS A 29 5.63 -10.19 9.82
C LYS A 29 6.27 -9.01 9.09
N ASN A 30 6.89 -9.31 7.95
CA ASN A 30 7.41 -8.30 7.04
C ASN A 30 6.37 -7.99 5.97
N VAL A 31 6.45 -6.78 5.40
CA VAL A 31 5.47 -6.24 4.46
C VAL A 31 6.14 -5.86 3.14
N LEU A 32 5.55 -6.28 2.04
CA LEU A 32 5.91 -5.84 0.69
C LEU A 32 4.79 -4.95 0.17
N ILE A 33 5.10 -3.68 -0.09
CA ILE A 33 4.20 -2.72 -0.71
C ILE A 33 4.51 -2.65 -2.20
N CYS A 34 3.53 -3.02 -3.02
CA CYS A 34 3.60 -2.93 -4.47
C CYS A 34 2.77 -1.72 -4.94
N ILE A 35 3.42 -0.80 -5.64
CA ILE A 35 2.81 0.40 -6.23
C ILE A 35 2.55 0.11 -7.70
N ARG A 36 1.29 0.23 -8.13
CA ARG A 36 0.92 0.09 -9.55
C ARG A 36 1.42 1.28 -10.35
N ASP A 37 2.12 1.01 -11.45
CA ASP A 37 2.61 2.00 -12.40
C ASP A 37 1.52 2.35 -13.42
N MET A 38 0.83 3.46 -13.20
CA MET A 38 -0.30 3.91 -14.00
C MET A 38 -0.06 5.34 -14.48
N GLU A 39 -0.71 5.73 -15.56
CA GLU A 39 -0.77 7.13 -15.98
C GLU A 39 -1.46 8.00 -14.92
N THR A 40 -1.03 9.25 -14.83
CA THR A 40 -1.60 10.21 -13.89
C THR A 40 -2.91 10.80 -14.40
N ASP A 41 -3.88 10.94 -13.52
CA ASP A 41 -5.17 11.59 -13.79
C ASP A 41 -5.71 12.29 -12.53
N GLU A 42 -6.93 12.82 -12.59
CA GLU A 42 -7.56 13.50 -11.43
C GLU A 42 -7.71 12.60 -10.19
N ASN A 43 -7.79 11.29 -10.38
CA ASN A 43 -7.93 10.29 -9.32
C ASN A 43 -6.58 9.71 -8.86
N ASN A 44 -5.55 9.82 -9.69
CA ASN A 44 -4.20 9.30 -9.52
C ASN A 44 -3.19 10.43 -9.83
N PRO A 45 -3.13 11.48 -9.00
CA PRO A 45 -2.40 12.70 -9.36
C PRO A 45 -0.88 12.58 -9.27
N TYR A 46 -0.34 11.53 -8.64
CA TYR A 46 1.10 11.32 -8.47
C TYR A 46 1.60 10.20 -9.38
N THR A 47 2.81 10.32 -9.90
CA THR A 47 3.50 9.22 -10.57
C THR A 47 3.84 8.10 -9.58
N SER A 48 4.08 6.88 -10.07
CA SER A 48 4.50 5.74 -9.24
C SER A 48 5.80 6.02 -8.47
N SER A 49 6.72 6.79 -9.07
CA SER A 49 7.96 7.23 -8.44
C SER A 49 7.73 8.20 -7.28
N GLU A 50 6.83 9.17 -7.44
CA GLU A 50 6.45 10.11 -6.36
C GLU A 50 5.74 9.39 -5.22
N VAL A 51 4.82 8.47 -5.54
CA VAL A 51 4.18 7.61 -4.54
C VAL A 51 5.22 6.81 -3.77
N LYS A 52 6.19 6.20 -4.48
CA LYS A 52 7.26 5.43 -3.84
C LYS A 52 8.07 6.30 -2.88
N SER A 53 8.53 7.46 -3.33
CA SER A 53 9.29 8.40 -2.50
C SER A 53 8.50 8.81 -1.24
N ASN A 54 7.21 9.12 -1.38
CA ASN A 54 6.35 9.48 -0.26
C ASN A 54 6.18 8.32 0.74
N VAL A 55 5.95 7.09 0.26
CA VAL A 55 5.81 5.91 1.14
C VAL A 55 7.14 5.58 1.83
N GLU A 56 8.26 5.67 1.12
CA GLU A 56 9.58 5.39 1.68
C GLU A 56 9.98 6.41 2.74
N LYS A 57 9.57 7.68 2.58
CA LYS A 57 9.74 8.72 3.60
C LYS A 57 8.90 8.43 4.85
N GLU A 58 7.64 8.04 4.68
CA GLU A 58 6.71 7.77 5.78
C GLU A 58 7.06 6.49 6.57
N LEU A 59 7.73 5.52 5.95
CA LEU A 59 8.07 4.22 6.53
C LEU A 59 9.59 3.98 6.62
N ASN A 60 10.37 5.06 6.71
CA ASN A 60 11.83 5.00 6.60
C ASN A 60 12.49 4.06 7.62
N ASP A 61 12.04 4.12 8.88
CA ASP A 61 12.51 3.26 9.97
C ASP A 61 12.26 1.77 9.70
N LEU A 62 11.08 1.43 9.18
CA LEU A 62 10.70 0.06 8.84
C LEU A 62 11.45 -0.47 7.61
N ILE A 63 11.84 0.42 6.69
CA ILE A 63 12.66 0.07 5.53
C ILE A 63 14.11 -0.16 5.94
N LEU A 64 14.68 0.73 6.76
CA LEU A 64 16.04 0.57 7.29
C LEU A 64 16.20 -0.70 8.12
N SER A 65 15.17 -1.08 8.88
CA SER A 65 15.10 -2.35 9.61
C SER A 65 14.69 -3.56 8.75
N GLN A 66 14.54 -3.40 7.44
CA GLN A 66 14.18 -4.43 6.46
C GLN A 66 12.82 -5.12 6.71
N ARG A 67 11.98 -4.53 7.56
CA ARG A 67 10.62 -4.98 7.87
C ARG A 67 9.64 -4.65 6.74
N VAL A 68 9.87 -3.55 6.03
CA VAL A 68 9.10 -3.11 4.88
C VAL A 68 9.98 -3.06 3.64
N LYS A 69 9.45 -3.51 2.49
CA LYS A 69 10.03 -3.30 1.17
C LYS A 69 8.99 -2.63 0.27
N VAL A 70 9.41 -1.64 -0.52
CA VAL A 70 8.55 -0.92 -1.46
C VAL A 70 9.06 -1.12 -2.88
N ILE A 71 8.19 -1.56 -3.78
CA ILE A 71 8.52 -1.77 -5.19
C ILE A 71 7.43 -1.16 -6.09
N ILE A 72 7.83 -0.74 -7.28
CA ILE A 72 6.91 -0.39 -8.36
C ILE A 72 6.71 -1.66 -9.20
N ILE A 73 5.46 -1.93 -9.58
CA ILE A 73 5.07 -3.02 -10.47
C ILE A 73 4.29 -2.43 -11.66
N PRO A 74 4.24 -3.12 -12.82
CA PRO A 74 3.35 -2.71 -13.91
C PRO A 74 1.90 -2.55 -13.43
N ASP A 75 1.10 -1.79 -14.18
CA ASP A 75 -0.33 -1.83 -13.93
C ASP A 75 -0.87 -3.26 -14.09
N ILE A 76 -1.80 -3.65 -13.21
CA ILE A 76 -2.32 -5.03 -13.18
C ILE A 76 -3.83 -5.05 -13.36
N GLU A 77 -4.28 -6.03 -14.13
CA GLU A 77 -5.70 -6.34 -14.34
C GLU A 77 -6.22 -7.31 -13.26
N SER A 78 -5.45 -8.34 -12.92
CA SER A 78 -5.86 -9.38 -11.97
C SER A 78 -4.72 -9.91 -11.11
N VAL A 79 -5.07 -10.47 -9.94
CA VAL A 79 -4.17 -11.24 -9.08
C VAL A 79 -4.58 -12.70 -9.17
N ASN A 80 -3.78 -13.49 -9.90
CA ASN A 80 -4.06 -14.91 -10.16
C ASN A 80 -3.17 -15.79 -9.28
N TYR A 81 -3.74 -16.86 -8.73
CA TYR A 81 -3.02 -17.82 -7.88
C TYR A 81 -3.48 -19.26 -8.17
N GLY A 82 -2.55 -20.21 -8.08
CA GLY A 82 -2.81 -21.63 -8.35
C GLY A 82 -3.12 -22.47 -7.09
N ARG A 83 -3.25 -23.78 -7.29
CA ARG A 83 -3.33 -24.75 -6.20
C ARG A 83 -1.97 -24.89 -5.51
N GLY A 84 -1.93 -24.78 -4.18
CA GLY A 84 -0.71 -25.06 -3.40
C GLY A 84 0.39 -24.00 -3.52
N VAL A 85 0.04 -22.73 -3.72
CA VAL A 85 0.99 -21.61 -3.93
C VAL A 85 1.95 -21.30 -2.77
N GLY A 86 1.82 -21.97 -1.63
CA GLY A 86 2.75 -21.84 -0.51
C GLY A 86 2.65 -20.53 0.28
N TYR A 87 1.60 -19.73 0.02
CA TYR A 87 1.24 -18.53 0.78
C TYR A 87 -0.27 -18.49 1.07
N ASN A 88 -0.64 -17.74 2.10
CA ASN A 88 -2.04 -17.51 2.48
C ASN A 88 -2.60 -16.30 1.75
N ILE A 89 -3.89 -16.35 1.43
CA ILE A 89 -4.67 -15.19 1.01
C ILE A 89 -5.42 -14.72 2.26
N ILE A 90 -5.14 -13.49 2.69
CA ILE A 90 -5.67 -12.94 3.94
C ILE A 90 -6.42 -11.66 3.60
N GLU A 91 -7.70 -11.60 3.97
CA GLU A 91 -8.51 -10.39 3.89
C GLU A 91 -8.47 -9.65 5.23
N HIS A 92 -8.26 -8.34 5.18
CA HIS A 92 -8.32 -7.46 6.35
C HIS A 92 -9.52 -6.53 6.23
N ILE A 93 -10.46 -6.62 7.17
CA ILE A 93 -11.66 -5.80 7.19
C ILE A 93 -11.45 -4.62 8.15
N PRO A 94 -11.34 -3.37 7.65
CA PRO A 94 -11.14 -2.22 8.50
C PRO A 94 -12.38 -1.88 9.33
N PRO A 95 -12.22 -1.37 10.56
CA PRO A 95 -13.32 -0.80 11.32
C PRO A 95 -13.87 0.46 10.65
N GLU A 96 -15.11 0.83 10.99
CA GLU A 96 -15.85 1.91 10.32
C GLU A 96 -15.14 3.29 10.38
N SER A 97 -14.43 3.56 11.47
CA SER A 97 -13.62 4.78 11.62
C SER A 97 -12.49 4.88 10.61
N ILE A 98 -11.87 3.76 10.24
CA ILE A 98 -10.79 3.70 9.26
C ILE A 98 -11.33 3.76 7.84
N LYS A 99 -12.48 3.11 7.56
CA LYS A 99 -13.16 3.19 6.25
C LYS A 99 -13.50 4.62 5.82
N LYS A 100 -13.75 5.52 6.79
CA LYS A 100 -14.04 6.94 6.52
C LYS A 100 -12.83 7.73 5.99
N ILE A 101 -11.62 7.21 6.15
CA ILE A 101 -10.39 7.78 5.60
C ILE A 101 -10.32 7.36 4.14
N SER A 102 -10.47 8.32 3.23
CA SER A 102 -10.37 8.07 1.79
C SER A 102 -9.40 9.05 1.15
N ALA A 103 -8.65 8.56 0.18
CA ALA A 103 -7.77 9.37 -0.63
C ALA A 103 -8.50 10.55 -1.30
N THR A 104 -9.73 10.34 -1.77
CA THR A 104 -10.57 11.39 -2.38
C THR A 104 -10.76 12.59 -1.45
N ARG A 105 -11.20 12.37 -0.22
CA ARG A 105 -11.39 13.44 0.78
C ARG A 105 -10.09 14.16 1.14
N ILE A 106 -8.95 13.46 1.08
CA ILE A 106 -7.64 14.05 1.36
C ILE A 106 -7.23 14.96 0.21
N ARG A 107 -7.40 14.52 -1.04
CA ARG A 107 -7.11 15.34 -2.23
C ARG A 107 -7.96 16.60 -2.29
N GLU A 108 -9.25 16.51 -1.96
CA GLU A 108 -10.15 17.68 -1.88
C GLU A 108 -9.66 18.73 -0.88
N LYS A 109 -9.07 18.30 0.25
CA LYS A 109 -8.53 19.22 1.25
C LYS A 109 -7.22 19.88 0.83
N GLN A 110 -6.41 19.22 0.00
CA GLN A 110 -5.14 19.77 -0.50
C GLN A 110 -5.32 20.80 -1.62
N LYS A 111 -6.47 20.79 -2.30
CA LYS A 111 -6.84 21.79 -3.32
C LYS A 111 -7.36 23.11 -2.75
N LYS A 112 -7.54 23.21 -1.42
CA LYS A 112 -7.92 24.43 -0.70
C LYS A 112 -6.69 25.08 -0.08
#